data_AF-A0A2K5CXH4-F1
#
_entry.id   AF-A0A2K5CXH4-F1
#
_cell.length_a   1.000
_cell.length_b   1.000
_cell.length_c   1.000
_cell.angle_alpha   90.00
_cell.angle_beta   90.00
_cell.angle_gamma   90.00
#
_symmetry.space_group_name_H-M   'P 1'
#
loop_
_entity.id
_entity.type
_entity.pdbx_description
1 polymer ?
#
loop_
_entity_poly.entity_id
_entity_poly.type
_entity_poly.pdbx_seq_one_letter_code
_entity_poly.pdbx_strand_id
1 'polypeptide(L)'
;MFVDMNSQWSDSNKENYDPNYKEEDEDLGDIEDYYMAVASNVGQQGADASDLEEYQFTCLTYKECEGHMTSLASILKVFHSVTKLILVNFHWQVSEILGRYKSNSVQLLVEARVQPNPSKHVPTSHPPHHCAVCMQFHQFCRSCWEQHCLVLVKDSVGEGVSCMAQDCPLHTPEDFVFPLLPNEELKEKYRCYLFRDYVESHYQLQLCPGADHPMVIWVQEPRALRVQCSWCKEVFCFKCHQMYQTPTDCATIRKWLTKCADNSGTANYISAHTKDTPSAMCVEINICYSSSG
;
A
#
# COMPACT_ATOMS: atom_id res chain seq x y z
N MET A 1 -13.50 33.57 43.14
CA MET A 1 -14.61 34.54 43.05
C MET A 1 -15.65 33.93 42.14
N PHE A 2 -16.74 33.47 42.75
CA PHE A 2 -17.93 33.00 42.06
C PHE A 2 -18.74 34.22 41.62
N VAL A 3 -19.29 34.18 40.42
CA VAL A 3 -20.49 34.93 40.05
C VAL A 3 -21.30 34.07 39.10
N ASP A 4 -22.34 33.46 39.66
CA ASP A 4 -23.49 32.93 38.95
C ASP A 4 -24.18 34.07 38.19
N MET A 5 -24.59 33.80 36.95
CA MET A 5 -25.58 34.64 36.28
C MET A 5 -26.73 33.75 35.83
N ASN A 6 -27.81 33.84 36.59
CA ASN A 6 -29.08 33.18 36.38
C ASN A 6 -30.12 34.27 36.09
N SER A 7 -30.75 34.25 34.90
CA SER A 7 -32.10 34.78 34.62
C SER A 7 -32.35 34.69 33.10
N GLN A 8 -33.24 33.80 32.67
CA GLN A 8 -34.68 34.03 32.50
C GLN A 8 -35.03 34.96 31.33
N TRP A 9 -35.47 34.29 30.27
CA TRP A 9 -36.28 34.77 29.16
C TRP A 9 -37.51 35.55 29.67
N SER A 10 -37.82 36.69 29.05
CA SER A 10 -39.17 37.27 29.05
C SER A 10 -39.35 38.23 27.88
N ASP A 11 -40.45 38.01 27.18
CA ASP A 11 -40.96 38.69 26.00
C ASP A 11 -40.97 40.22 26.03
N SER A 12 -40.80 40.81 24.86
CA SER A 12 -41.60 41.98 24.47
C SER A 12 -41.78 42.00 22.96
N ASN A 13 -42.88 41.38 22.56
CA ASN A 13 -43.54 41.50 21.27
C ASN A 13 -43.70 42.98 20.88
N LYS A 14 -43.13 43.37 19.74
CA LYS A 14 -43.55 44.58 19.01
C LYS A 14 -43.69 44.21 17.53
N GLU A 15 -44.92 43.84 17.22
CA GLU A 15 -45.50 43.78 15.89
C GLU A 15 -45.25 45.10 15.15
N ASN A 16 -44.51 45.04 14.05
CA ASN A 16 -44.56 46.04 12.99
C ASN A 16 -45.10 45.34 11.75
N TYR A 17 -46.42 45.43 11.59
CA TYR A 17 -47.18 44.95 10.46
C TYR A 17 -47.04 45.98 9.34
N ASP A 18 -46.28 45.66 8.29
CA ASP A 18 -46.23 46.45 7.05
C ASP A 18 -47.30 45.92 6.08
N PRO A 19 -48.36 46.67 5.77
CA PRO A 19 -49.53 46.17 5.06
C PRO A 19 -49.38 46.19 3.53
N ASN A 20 -48.17 46.18 2.99
CA ASN A 20 -47.94 46.33 1.55
C ASN A 20 -46.95 45.32 0.95
N TYR A 21 -47.09 44.05 1.32
CA TYR A 21 -46.58 42.94 0.51
C TYR A 21 -47.71 42.38 -0.34
N LYS A 22 -47.60 42.58 -1.65
CA LYS A 22 -48.44 41.93 -2.64
C LYS A 22 -47.99 40.48 -2.75
N GLU A 23 -48.92 39.55 -2.60
CA GLU A 23 -48.71 38.15 -3.02
C GLU A 23 -48.46 38.17 -4.53
N GLU A 24 -47.22 37.94 -4.93
CA GLU A 24 -46.89 37.55 -6.29
C GLU A 24 -46.94 36.01 -6.29
N ASP A 25 -47.94 35.47 -6.98
CA ASP A 25 -48.07 34.04 -7.29
C ASP A 25 -46.84 33.61 -8.11
N GLU A 26 -45.77 33.18 -7.44
CA GLU A 26 -44.66 32.51 -8.10
C GLU A 26 -45.08 31.08 -8.48
N ASP A 27 -45.32 30.95 -9.79
CA ASP A 27 -45.56 29.75 -10.57
C ASP A 27 -44.72 28.55 -10.11
N LEU A 28 -45.34 27.64 -9.34
CA LEU A 28 -44.80 26.36 -8.86
C LEU A 28 -44.65 25.30 -9.98
N GLY A 29 -44.57 25.74 -11.24
CA GLY A 29 -44.67 24.89 -12.43
C GLY A 29 -43.42 24.13 -12.87
N ASP A 30 -42.27 24.29 -12.21
CA ASP A 30 -40.98 23.83 -12.80
C ASP A 30 -40.12 22.93 -11.88
N ILE A 31 -40.58 22.60 -10.67
CA ILE A 31 -39.80 21.73 -9.76
C ILE A 31 -40.02 20.24 -10.05
N GLU A 32 -41.23 19.88 -10.48
CA GLU A 32 -41.61 18.49 -10.68
C GLU A 32 -40.99 17.91 -11.96
N ASP A 33 -40.84 18.72 -13.00
CA ASP A 33 -40.10 18.38 -14.22
C ASP A 33 -38.59 18.21 -13.95
N TYR A 34 -38.01 18.96 -13.01
CA TYR A 34 -36.62 18.76 -12.60
C TYR A 34 -36.43 17.40 -11.91
N TYR A 35 -37.32 17.01 -10.99
CA TYR A 35 -37.25 15.70 -10.33
C TYR A 35 -37.58 14.54 -11.28
N MET A 36 -38.51 14.72 -12.21
CA MET A 36 -38.86 13.72 -13.22
C MET A 36 -37.77 13.57 -14.30
N ALA A 37 -37.08 14.64 -14.68
CA ALA A 37 -35.89 14.58 -15.52
C ALA A 37 -34.76 13.81 -14.82
N VAL A 38 -34.51 14.07 -13.53
CA VAL A 38 -33.51 13.31 -12.75
C VAL A 38 -33.92 11.83 -12.63
N ALA A 39 -35.19 11.52 -12.39
CA ALA A 39 -35.68 10.14 -12.33
C ALA A 39 -35.57 9.40 -13.68
N SER A 40 -35.81 10.10 -14.80
CA SER A 40 -35.65 9.57 -16.16
C SER A 40 -34.17 9.31 -16.49
N ASN A 41 -33.25 10.09 -15.90
CA ASN A 41 -31.80 9.93 -16.05
C ASN A 41 -31.25 8.79 -15.17
N VAL A 42 -31.97 8.41 -14.11
CA VAL A 42 -31.62 7.30 -13.20
C VAL A 42 -32.21 5.97 -13.69
N GLY A 43 -33.14 6.01 -14.65
CA GLY A 43 -33.98 4.88 -15.03
C GLY A 43 -33.71 4.24 -16.38
N GLN A 44 -32.60 4.47 -17.09
CA GLN A 44 -32.33 3.77 -18.36
C GLN A 44 -30.90 3.95 -18.88
N GLN A 45 -29.91 3.69 -18.03
CA GLN A 45 -28.68 3.06 -18.49
C GLN A 45 -28.60 1.72 -17.79
N GLY A 46 -29.40 0.78 -18.29
CA GLY A 46 -28.97 -0.61 -18.23
C GLY A 46 -27.59 -0.60 -18.85
N ALA A 47 -26.57 -0.71 -18.01
CA ALA A 47 -25.21 -0.91 -18.46
C ALA A 47 -25.28 -2.00 -19.51
N ASP A 48 -24.93 -1.64 -20.74
CA ASP A 48 -24.80 -2.58 -21.83
C ASP A 48 -23.84 -3.67 -21.31
N ALA A 49 -24.40 -4.80 -20.90
CA ALA A 49 -23.71 -5.89 -20.23
C ALA A 49 -22.85 -6.70 -21.22
N SER A 50 -22.42 -6.06 -22.31
CA SER A 50 -21.96 -6.71 -23.52
C SER A 50 -20.58 -6.24 -23.99
N ASP A 51 -19.87 -5.40 -23.23
CA ASP A 51 -18.47 -5.07 -23.57
C ASP A 51 -17.59 -4.70 -22.36
N LEU A 52 -17.89 -5.23 -21.16
CA LEU A 52 -16.88 -5.32 -20.11
C LEU A 52 -16.05 -6.57 -20.38
N GLU A 53 -14.85 -6.40 -20.97
CA GLU A 53 -13.78 -7.39 -20.86
C GLU A 53 -13.76 -7.90 -19.42
N GLU A 54 -14.12 -9.17 -19.22
CA GLU A 54 -14.07 -9.80 -17.91
C GLU A 54 -12.62 -9.77 -17.45
N TYR A 55 -12.31 -8.90 -16.48
CA TYR A 55 -10.94 -8.73 -16.01
C TYR A 55 -10.51 -9.99 -15.26
N GLN A 56 -9.73 -10.84 -15.93
CA GLN A 56 -9.27 -12.10 -15.37
C GLN A 56 -8.12 -11.87 -14.38
N PHE A 57 -8.32 -12.35 -13.16
CA PHE A 57 -7.31 -12.35 -12.11
C PHE A 57 -7.36 -13.66 -11.32
N THR A 58 -6.23 -14.04 -10.72
CA THR A 58 -6.12 -15.24 -9.89
C THR A 58 -5.65 -14.86 -8.50
N CYS A 59 -6.25 -15.43 -7.47
CA CYS A 59 -5.76 -15.31 -6.10
C CYS A 59 -4.78 -16.45 -5.81
N LEU A 60 -3.56 -16.09 -5.43
CA LEU A 60 -2.47 -17.00 -5.12
C LEU A 60 -2.12 -16.92 -3.63
N THR A 61 -1.81 -18.07 -3.07
CA THR A 61 -1.15 -18.20 -1.77
C THR A 61 0.35 -17.92 -1.91
N TYR A 62 1.00 -17.65 -0.78
CA TYR A 62 2.46 -17.54 -0.68
C TYR A 62 3.21 -18.65 -1.44
N LYS A 63 2.82 -19.92 -1.22
CA LYS A 63 3.48 -21.08 -1.80
C LYS A 63 3.31 -21.16 -3.32
N GLU A 64 2.14 -20.77 -3.82
CA GLU A 64 1.86 -20.78 -5.26
C GLU A 64 2.67 -19.69 -5.97
N CYS A 65 2.78 -18.50 -5.37
CA CYS A 65 3.69 -17.47 -5.87
C CYS A 65 5.12 -18.00 -5.98
N GLU A 66 5.66 -18.64 -4.92
CA GLU A 66 7.01 -19.22 -4.93
C GLU A 66 7.29 -20.21 -6.07
N GLY A 67 6.29 -21.02 -6.45
CA GLY A 67 6.42 -21.99 -7.53
C GLY A 67 6.74 -21.37 -8.90
N HIS A 68 6.17 -20.21 -9.21
CA HIS A 68 6.35 -19.53 -10.50
C HIS A 68 7.77 -18.95 -10.71
N MET A 69 8.59 -18.92 -9.66
CA MET A 69 9.79 -18.08 -9.57
C MET A 69 11.10 -18.83 -9.84
N THR A 70 11.06 -20.17 -9.79
CA THR A 70 12.26 -21.02 -9.69
C THR A 70 13.06 -21.15 -10.99
N SER A 71 12.46 -20.84 -12.15
CA SER A 71 13.05 -21.16 -13.47
C SER A 71 14.31 -20.34 -13.82
N LEU A 72 14.41 -19.09 -13.37
CA LEU A 72 15.48 -18.17 -13.84
C LEU A 72 16.84 -18.41 -13.20
N ALA A 73 16.90 -18.93 -11.98
CA ALA A 73 18.16 -19.17 -11.28
C ALA A 73 19.07 -20.15 -12.04
N SER A 74 18.48 -21.21 -12.60
CA SER A 74 19.18 -22.20 -13.41
C SER A 74 19.74 -21.62 -14.71
N ILE A 75 19.04 -20.66 -15.31
CA ILE A 75 19.45 -20.00 -16.56
C ILE A 75 20.64 -19.06 -16.31
N LEU A 76 20.56 -18.26 -15.24
CA LEU A 76 21.60 -17.30 -14.86
C LEU A 76 22.81 -17.94 -14.17
N LYS A 77 22.74 -19.23 -13.83
CA LYS A 77 23.80 -19.99 -13.13
C LYS A 77 24.25 -19.31 -11.83
N VAL A 78 23.30 -18.71 -11.10
CA VAL A 78 23.51 -18.09 -9.79
C VAL A 78 22.60 -18.75 -8.75
N PHE A 79 22.87 -18.49 -7.47
CA PHE A 79 22.00 -18.96 -6.39
C PHE A 79 20.60 -18.36 -6.48
N HIS A 80 19.60 -19.09 -5.95
CA HIS A 80 18.21 -18.64 -5.96
C HIS A 80 18.03 -17.31 -5.20
N SER A 81 18.72 -17.17 -4.06
CA SER A 81 18.75 -15.94 -3.25
C SER A 81 19.28 -14.72 -4.02
N VAL A 82 20.34 -14.91 -4.80
CA VAL A 82 20.90 -13.88 -5.69
C VAL A 82 19.94 -13.56 -6.84
N THR A 83 19.29 -14.58 -7.40
CA THR A 83 18.31 -14.41 -8.48
C THR A 83 17.14 -13.54 -8.05
N LYS A 84 16.63 -13.74 -6.82
CA LYS A 84 15.57 -12.90 -6.25
C LYS A 84 15.99 -11.42 -6.21
N LEU A 85 17.19 -11.11 -5.73
CA LEU A 85 17.70 -9.72 -5.70
C LEU A 85 17.79 -9.11 -7.10
N ILE A 86 18.26 -9.87 -8.09
CA ILE A 86 18.31 -9.40 -9.49
C ILE A 86 16.89 -9.11 -10.00
N LEU A 87 15.93 -10.00 -9.74
CA LEU A 87 14.55 -9.83 -10.20
C LEU A 87 13.89 -8.59 -9.62
N VAL A 88 14.02 -8.38 -8.31
CA VAL A 88 13.48 -7.22 -7.62
C VAL A 88 14.11 -5.94 -8.16
N ASN A 89 15.44 -5.88 -8.27
CA ASN A 89 16.16 -4.68 -8.72
C ASN A 89 15.83 -4.28 -10.16
N PHE A 90 15.56 -5.26 -11.03
CA PHE A 90 15.21 -5.02 -12.43
C PHE A 90 13.70 -5.03 -12.68
N HIS A 91 12.87 -4.89 -11.63
CA HIS A 91 11.41 -4.88 -11.72
C HIS A 91 10.85 -5.97 -12.63
N TRP A 92 11.45 -7.17 -12.53
CA TRP A 92 11.00 -8.36 -13.24
C TRP A 92 11.05 -8.29 -14.77
N GLN A 93 11.88 -7.40 -15.33
CA GLN A 93 12.14 -7.33 -16.76
C GLN A 93 13.06 -8.47 -17.23
N VAL A 94 12.52 -9.69 -17.30
CA VAL A 94 13.27 -10.93 -17.59
C VAL A 94 14.07 -10.83 -18.90
N SER A 95 13.47 -10.31 -19.97
CA SER A 95 14.15 -10.15 -21.26
C SER A 95 15.37 -9.23 -21.16
N GLU A 96 15.28 -8.16 -20.37
CA GLU A 96 16.38 -7.24 -20.12
C GLU A 96 17.49 -7.91 -19.30
N ILE A 97 17.11 -8.61 -18.21
CA ILE A 97 18.05 -9.35 -17.36
C ILE A 97 18.84 -10.36 -18.21
N LEU A 98 18.15 -11.14 -19.06
CA LEU A 98 18.80 -12.12 -19.94
C LEU A 98 19.70 -11.45 -21.00
N GLY A 99 19.28 -10.31 -21.55
CA GLY A 99 20.08 -9.53 -22.50
C GLY A 99 21.38 -9.00 -21.88
N ARG A 100 21.29 -8.44 -20.66
CA ARG A 100 22.44 -7.95 -19.89
C ARG A 100 23.34 -9.09 -19.43
N TYR A 101 22.77 -10.21 -18.95
CA TYR A 101 23.54 -11.38 -18.54
C TYR A 101 24.41 -11.94 -19.67
N LYS A 102 23.86 -12.03 -20.88
CA LYS A 102 24.59 -12.48 -22.08
C LYS A 102 25.72 -11.53 -22.47
N SER A 103 25.53 -10.24 -22.25
CA SER A 103 26.52 -9.20 -22.57
C SER A 103 27.65 -9.16 -21.54
N ASN A 104 27.30 -9.05 -20.26
CA ASN A 104 28.25 -8.99 -19.14
C ASN A 104 27.57 -9.38 -17.82
N SER A 105 27.76 -10.63 -17.39
CA SER A 105 27.17 -11.14 -16.15
C SER A 105 27.70 -10.47 -14.88
N VAL A 106 28.95 -10.01 -14.86
CA VAL A 106 29.55 -9.33 -13.70
C VAL A 106 28.93 -7.95 -13.52
N GLN A 107 28.77 -7.21 -14.62
CA GLN A 107 28.14 -5.90 -14.59
C GLN A 107 26.67 -5.99 -14.15
N LEU A 108 25.93 -6.99 -14.63
CA LEU A 108 24.56 -7.25 -14.17
C LEU A 108 24.50 -7.42 -12.65
N LEU A 109 25.45 -8.17 -12.06
CA LEU A 109 25.48 -8.39 -10.61
C LEU A 109 25.78 -7.10 -9.84
N VAL A 110 26.70 -6.26 -10.33
CA VAL A 110 26.99 -4.95 -9.73
C VAL A 110 25.78 -4.01 -9.79
N GLU A 111 25.10 -3.96 -10.94
CA GLU A 111 23.88 -3.15 -11.14
C GLU A 111 22.71 -3.67 -10.30
N ALA A 112 22.62 -4.98 -10.11
CA ALA A 112 21.70 -5.64 -9.18
C ALA A 112 22.08 -5.45 -7.70
N ARG A 113 23.18 -4.74 -7.43
CA ARG A 113 23.72 -4.50 -6.09
C ARG A 113 24.05 -5.80 -5.35
N VAL A 114 24.50 -6.82 -6.07
CA VAL A 114 24.94 -8.10 -5.50
C VAL A 114 26.43 -8.28 -5.75
N GLN A 115 27.12 -8.89 -4.78
CA GLN A 115 28.53 -9.21 -4.93
C GLN A 115 28.74 -10.23 -6.08
N PRO A 116 29.52 -9.89 -7.15
CA PRO A 116 29.63 -10.76 -8.34
C PRO A 116 30.39 -12.07 -8.11
N ASN A 117 31.26 -12.07 -7.10
CA ASN A 117 32.03 -13.24 -6.70
C ASN A 117 31.97 -13.33 -5.17
N PRO A 118 31.11 -14.17 -4.60
CA PRO A 118 31.11 -14.38 -3.16
C PRO A 118 32.47 -14.98 -2.80
N SER A 119 33.25 -14.25 -2.01
CA SER A 119 34.45 -14.83 -1.41
C SER A 119 34.01 -16.08 -0.65
N LYS A 120 34.58 -17.25 -0.96
CA LYS A 120 34.25 -18.53 -0.30
C LYS A 120 34.60 -18.55 1.20
N HIS A 121 35.04 -17.44 1.76
CA HIS A 121 35.38 -17.29 3.15
C HIS A 121 34.20 -16.68 3.91
N VAL A 122 33.45 -17.54 4.59
CA VAL A 122 32.84 -17.14 5.87
C VAL A 122 33.99 -16.60 6.73
N PRO A 123 33.90 -15.40 7.31
CA PRO A 123 34.94 -14.90 8.19
C PRO A 123 35.09 -15.87 9.36
N THR A 124 36.18 -16.65 9.37
CA THR A 124 36.63 -17.40 10.54
C THR A 124 36.75 -16.44 11.71
N SER A 125 36.29 -16.87 12.89
CA SER A 125 36.39 -16.08 14.13
C SER A 125 37.79 -15.50 14.29
N HIS A 126 37.93 -14.17 14.20
CA HIS A 126 39.19 -13.52 14.54
C HIS A 126 39.52 -13.76 16.02
N PRO A 127 40.81 -13.79 16.41
CA PRO A 127 41.17 -13.73 17.82
C PRO A 127 40.63 -12.45 18.47
N PRO A 128 40.34 -12.46 19.78
CA PRO A 128 39.41 -11.52 20.43
C PRO A 128 39.94 -10.09 20.68
N HIS A 129 40.85 -9.53 19.87
CA HIS A 129 41.52 -8.25 20.20
C HIS A 129 41.51 -7.13 19.12
N HIS A 130 40.77 -7.22 18.01
CA HIS A 130 40.65 -6.08 17.06
C HIS A 130 39.26 -5.98 16.39
N CYS A 131 38.29 -5.33 17.04
CA CYS A 131 37.07 -4.88 16.35
C CYS A 131 36.52 -3.60 16.99
N ALA A 132 36.44 -2.52 16.22
CA ALA A 132 35.67 -1.32 16.53
C ALA A 132 34.74 -1.00 15.33
N VAL A 133 34.09 -2.05 14.80
CA VAL A 133 33.37 -2.13 13.51
C VAL A 133 34.34 -2.21 12.31
N CYS A 134 34.90 -3.40 12.06
CA CYS A 134 36.06 -3.58 11.17
C CYS A 134 35.84 -3.11 9.72
N MET A 135 36.79 -2.34 9.17
CA MET A 135 36.92 -1.99 7.75
C MET A 135 38.33 -2.27 7.24
N GLN A 136 38.48 -3.30 6.42
CA GLN A 136 39.14 -3.20 5.10
C GLN A 136 38.30 -4.05 4.13
N PHE A 137 37.83 -3.45 3.03
CA PHE A 137 37.17 -4.13 1.89
C PHE A 137 35.85 -4.90 2.19
N HIS A 138 34.84 -4.25 2.80
CA HIS A 138 33.47 -4.81 3.00
C HIS A 138 33.39 -6.13 3.80
N GLN A 139 34.41 -6.44 4.61
CA GLN A 139 34.48 -7.63 5.44
C GLN A 139 34.26 -7.31 6.91
N PHE A 140 33.28 -7.98 7.53
CA PHE A 140 32.90 -7.77 8.92
C PHE A 140 32.84 -9.12 9.64
N CYS A 141 33.11 -9.13 10.95
CA CYS A 141 33.03 -10.34 11.74
C CYS A 141 31.58 -10.81 11.90
N ARG A 142 31.41 -12.09 12.25
CA ARG A 142 30.09 -12.70 12.45
C ARG A 142 29.24 -11.96 13.48
N SER A 143 29.82 -11.54 14.62
CA SER A 143 29.05 -10.85 15.67
C SER A 143 28.53 -9.48 15.22
N CYS A 144 29.30 -8.73 14.43
CA CYS A 144 28.82 -7.48 13.82
C CYS A 144 27.65 -7.74 12.86
N TRP A 145 27.76 -8.77 12.02
CA TRP A 145 26.68 -9.18 11.11
C TRP A 145 25.42 -9.63 11.86
N GLU A 146 25.54 -10.42 12.93
CA GLU A 146 24.40 -10.85 13.75
C GLU A 146 23.67 -9.67 14.37
N GLN A 147 24.40 -8.69 14.93
CA GLN A 147 23.79 -7.48 15.49
C GLN A 147 23.15 -6.59 14.40
N HIS A 148 23.83 -6.39 13.27
CA HIS A 148 23.31 -5.61 12.14
C HIS A 148 22.02 -6.20 11.57
N CYS A 149 22.02 -7.51 11.28
CA CYS A 149 20.84 -8.22 10.82
C CYS A 149 19.71 -8.17 11.85
N LEU A 150 20.01 -8.29 13.14
CA LEU A 150 19.01 -8.20 14.20
C LEU A 150 18.34 -6.82 14.22
N VAL A 151 19.11 -5.75 14.18
CA VAL A 151 18.58 -4.37 14.18
C VAL A 151 17.74 -4.14 12.92
N LEU A 152 18.25 -4.50 11.73
CA LEU A 152 17.50 -4.31 10.50
C LEU A 152 16.20 -5.13 10.48
N VAL A 153 16.23 -6.42 10.80
CA VAL A 153 15.01 -7.25 10.76
C VAL A 153 14.02 -6.84 11.85
N LYS A 154 14.50 -6.37 13.02
CA LYS A 154 13.63 -5.97 14.12
C LYS A 154 13.02 -4.59 13.89
N ASP A 155 13.81 -3.60 13.51
CA ASP A 155 13.42 -2.19 13.50
C ASP A 155 13.10 -1.66 12.10
N SER A 156 13.63 -2.25 11.03
CA SER A 156 13.31 -1.82 9.67
C SER A 156 11.97 -2.39 9.20
N VAL A 157 11.17 -1.53 8.59
CA VAL A 157 9.95 -1.89 7.87
C VAL A 157 10.25 -1.70 6.40
N GLY A 158 10.81 -2.71 5.74
CA GLY A 158 10.84 -2.71 4.28
C GLY A 158 12.20 -2.58 3.59
N GLU A 159 13.31 -2.54 4.33
CA GLU A 159 14.65 -2.48 3.71
C GLU A 159 15.40 -3.80 3.94
N GLY A 160 15.89 -4.38 2.83
CA GLY A 160 16.65 -5.62 2.89
C GLY A 160 17.99 -5.41 3.58
N VAL A 161 18.60 -6.49 4.04
CA VAL A 161 19.90 -6.39 4.71
C VAL A 161 20.95 -5.94 3.70
N SER A 162 21.52 -4.75 3.93
CA SER A 162 22.57 -4.16 3.12
C SER A 162 23.93 -4.23 3.82
N CYS A 163 24.99 -3.96 3.06
CA CYS A 163 26.35 -3.92 3.57
C CYS A 163 26.50 -2.85 4.66
N MET A 164 27.21 -3.18 5.76
CA MET A 164 27.52 -2.24 6.83
C MET A 164 28.53 -1.14 6.44
N ALA A 165 29.14 -1.22 5.25
CA ALA A 165 30.07 -0.19 4.79
C ALA A 165 29.32 1.07 4.36
N GLN A 166 29.87 2.24 4.72
CA GLN A 166 29.31 3.53 4.35
C GLN A 166 29.16 3.66 2.82
N ASP A 167 28.02 4.17 2.38
CA ASP A 167 27.67 4.40 0.96
C ASP A 167 27.81 3.14 0.07
N CYS A 168 27.77 1.95 0.66
CA CYS A 168 27.80 0.71 -0.08
C CYS A 168 26.39 0.31 -0.50
N PRO A 169 26.09 0.21 -1.81
CA PRO A 169 24.76 -0.15 -2.26
C PRO A 169 24.47 -1.65 -2.15
N LEU A 170 25.45 -2.48 -1.77
CA LEU A 170 25.33 -3.94 -1.86
C LEU A 170 24.28 -4.49 -0.88
N HIS A 171 23.39 -5.34 -1.40
CA HIS A 171 22.44 -6.14 -0.63
C HIS A 171 22.98 -7.54 -0.38
N THR A 172 22.70 -8.06 0.80
CA THR A 172 23.05 -9.43 1.17
C THR A 172 21.93 -10.39 0.79
N PRO A 173 22.25 -11.49 0.08
CA PRO A 173 21.30 -12.55 -0.22
C PRO A 173 20.66 -13.18 1.03
N GLU A 174 19.43 -13.66 0.92
CA GLU A 174 18.65 -14.22 2.05
C GLU A 174 19.35 -15.41 2.74
N ASP A 175 20.07 -16.24 1.99
CA ASP A 175 20.82 -17.40 2.50
C ASP A 175 22.05 -17.00 3.33
N PHE A 176 22.58 -15.78 3.14
CA PHE A 176 23.59 -15.21 4.01
C PHE A 176 22.99 -14.71 5.33
N VAL A 177 21.78 -14.15 5.30
CA VAL A 177 21.12 -13.54 6.46
C VAL A 177 20.51 -14.58 7.40
N PHE A 178 19.81 -15.59 6.87
CA PHE A 178 19.11 -16.58 7.70
C PHE A 178 19.98 -17.26 8.77
N PRO A 179 21.24 -17.65 8.52
CA PRO A 179 22.13 -18.24 9.53
C PRO A 179 22.61 -17.28 10.63
N LEU A 180 22.38 -15.96 10.47
CA LEU A 180 22.76 -14.91 11.40
C LEU A 180 21.60 -14.50 12.33
N LEU A 181 20.37 -14.93 12.02
CA LEU A 181 19.19 -14.63 12.83
C LEU A 181 19.06 -15.64 13.99
N PRO A 182 18.89 -15.18 15.23
CA PRO A 182 19.03 -16.03 16.42
C PRO A 182 17.81 -16.93 16.68
N ASN A 183 16.61 -16.55 16.23
CA ASN A 183 15.37 -17.27 16.51
C ASN A 183 14.47 -17.38 15.26
N GLU A 184 13.51 -18.31 15.28
CA GLU A 184 12.59 -18.50 14.14
C GLU A 184 11.60 -17.34 13.97
N GLU A 185 11.27 -16.61 15.03
CA GLU A 185 10.40 -15.43 14.96
C GLU A 185 10.98 -14.35 14.04
N LEU A 186 12.26 -14.01 14.21
CA LEU A 186 12.95 -13.05 13.35
C LEU A 186 13.13 -13.58 11.92
N LYS A 187 13.39 -14.88 11.77
CA LYS A 187 13.47 -15.50 10.43
C LYS A 187 12.13 -15.43 9.70
N GLU A 188 11.03 -15.68 10.40
CA GLU A 188 9.70 -15.58 9.82
C GLU A 188 9.34 -14.14 9.47
N LYS A 189 9.64 -13.19 10.36
CA LYS A 189 9.52 -11.76 10.06
C LYS A 189 10.31 -11.38 8.80
N TYR A 190 11.53 -11.89 8.65
CA TYR A 190 12.36 -11.64 7.47
C TYR A 190 11.81 -12.30 6.20
N ARG A 191 11.26 -13.53 6.28
CA ARG A 191 10.56 -14.18 5.16
C ARG A 191 9.37 -13.36 4.68
N CYS A 192 8.52 -12.90 5.61
CA CYS A 192 7.39 -12.04 5.30
C CYS A 192 7.81 -10.72 4.65
N TYR A 193 8.92 -10.13 5.10
CA TYR A 193 9.50 -8.95 4.47
C TYR A 193 9.94 -9.24 3.03
N LEU A 194 10.79 -10.25 2.83
CA LEU A 194 11.30 -10.61 1.50
C LEU A 194 10.17 -10.92 0.53
N PHE A 195 9.13 -11.60 1.02
CA PHE A 195 7.93 -11.87 0.23
C PHE A 195 7.21 -10.59 -0.20
N ARG A 196 7.01 -9.65 0.72
CA ARG A 196 6.36 -8.38 0.41
C ARG A 196 7.15 -7.59 -0.64
N ASP A 197 8.44 -7.40 -0.41
CA ASP A 197 9.35 -6.70 -1.35
C ASP A 197 9.32 -7.34 -2.76
N TYR A 198 9.25 -8.67 -2.77
CA TYR A 198 9.18 -9.45 -3.99
C TYR A 198 7.85 -9.30 -4.74
N VAL A 199 6.72 -9.35 -4.03
CA VAL A 199 5.39 -9.15 -4.63
C VAL A 199 5.22 -7.71 -5.11
N GLU A 200 5.61 -6.73 -4.29
CA GLU A 200 5.47 -5.30 -4.60
C GLU A 200 6.32 -4.86 -5.80
N SER A 201 7.47 -5.51 -6.02
CA SER A 201 8.31 -5.25 -7.20
C SER A 201 7.76 -5.87 -8.50
N HIS A 202 6.86 -6.86 -8.42
CA HIS A 202 6.34 -7.56 -9.59
C HIS A 202 5.11 -6.85 -10.18
N TYR A 203 5.23 -6.37 -11.42
CA TYR A 203 4.17 -5.59 -12.09
C TYR A 203 2.80 -6.31 -12.22
N GLN A 204 2.78 -7.64 -12.38
CA GLN A 204 1.55 -8.47 -12.42
C GLN A 204 1.03 -8.96 -11.07
N LEU A 205 1.72 -8.72 -9.95
CA LEU A 205 1.29 -9.20 -8.64
C LEU A 205 0.91 -8.02 -7.74
N GLN A 206 -0.07 -8.21 -6.88
CA GLN A 206 -0.40 -7.26 -5.81
C GLN A 206 -0.78 -7.97 -4.53
N LEU A 207 -0.30 -7.45 -3.40
CA LEU A 207 -0.77 -7.92 -2.10
C LEU A 207 -2.22 -7.50 -1.86
N CYS A 208 -2.97 -8.42 -1.28
CA CYS A 208 -4.29 -8.13 -0.74
C CYS A 208 -4.15 -7.17 0.47
N PRO A 209 -4.93 -6.07 0.54
CA PRO A 209 -4.87 -5.12 1.65
C PRO A 209 -5.51 -5.63 2.95
N GLY A 210 -6.26 -6.73 2.91
CA GLY A 210 -6.90 -7.32 4.10
C GLY A 210 -5.89 -7.77 5.17
N ALA A 211 -6.20 -7.52 6.44
CA ALA A 211 -5.27 -7.59 7.57
C ALA A 211 -4.87 -8.99 8.07
N ASP A 212 -5.52 -10.06 7.59
CA ASP A 212 -5.44 -11.37 8.26
C ASP A 212 -4.68 -12.45 7.48
N HIS A 213 -4.36 -12.23 6.20
CA HIS A 213 -3.64 -13.22 5.41
C HIS A 213 -2.93 -12.60 4.18
N PRO A 214 -1.65 -12.96 3.91
CA PRO A 214 -0.93 -12.51 2.73
C PRO A 214 -1.40 -13.26 1.48
N MET A 215 -2.59 -12.92 0.98
CA MET A 215 -3.03 -13.33 -0.35
C MET A 215 -2.44 -12.40 -1.41
N VAL A 216 -2.10 -12.96 -2.57
CA VAL A 216 -1.59 -12.22 -3.71
C VAL A 216 -2.58 -12.31 -4.87
N ILE A 217 -2.84 -11.20 -5.53
CA ILE A 217 -3.61 -11.15 -6.77
C ILE A 217 -2.64 -11.13 -7.94
N TRP A 218 -2.75 -12.10 -8.84
CA TRP A 218 -2.04 -12.13 -10.12
C TRP A 218 -2.98 -11.76 -11.27
N VAL A 219 -2.48 -10.96 -12.21
CA VAL A 219 -3.20 -10.56 -13.43
C VAL A 219 -2.28 -10.69 -14.64
N GLN A 220 -2.82 -11.07 -15.79
CA GLN A 220 -2.03 -11.10 -17.02
C GLN A 220 -1.66 -9.68 -17.49
N GLU A 221 -2.61 -8.76 -17.44
CA GLU A 221 -2.43 -7.38 -17.89
C GLU A 221 -2.79 -6.38 -16.78
N PRO A 222 -1.79 -5.74 -16.15
CA PRO A 222 -2.02 -4.75 -15.09
C PRO A 222 -2.88 -3.56 -15.54
N ARG A 223 -4.09 -3.44 -15.00
CA ARG A 223 -5.00 -2.33 -15.28
C ARG A 223 -5.62 -1.78 -13.99
N ALA A 224 -6.18 -0.57 -14.06
CA ALA A 224 -6.87 0.08 -12.95
C ALA A 224 -8.30 -0.48 -12.79
N LEU A 225 -8.41 -1.79 -12.58
CA LEU A 225 -9.68 -2.50 -12.55
C LEU A 225 -9.93 -3.15 -11.19
N ARG A 226 -11.21 -3.44 -10.95
CA ARG A 226 -11.70 -4.10 -9.73
C ARG A 226 -11.13 -5.50 -9.64
N VAL A 227 -10.51 -5.83 -8.52
CA VAL A 227 -10.15 -7.21 -8.13
C VAL A 227 -10.77 -7.53 -6.78
N GLN A 228 -10.96 -8.81 -6.50
CA GLN A 228 -11.53 -9.27 -5.25
C GLN A 228 -10.71 -10.42 -4.69
N CYS A 229 -10.30 -10.31 -3.43
CA CYS A 229 -9.61 -11.41 -2.77
C CYS A 229 -10.56 -12.59 -2.53
N SER A 230 -10.16 -13.80 -2.93
CA SER A 230 -10.97 -15.01 -2.74
C SER A 230 -11.15 -15.38 -1.27
N TRP A 231 -10.20 -15.00 -0.41
CA TRP A 231 -10.18 -15.33 1.03
C TRP A 231 -10.95 -14.33 1.88
N CYS A 232 -10.46 -13.08 1.99
CA CYS A 232 -11.06 -12.05 2.85
C CYS A 232 -12.20 -11.27 2.17
N LYS A 233 -12.48 -11.53 0.89
CA LYS A 233 -13.53 -10.88 0.08
C LYS A 233 -13.34 -9.38 -0.15
N GLU A 234 -12.25 -8.80 0.33
CA GLU A 234 -11.89 -7.40 0.11
C GLU A 234 -11.84 -7.06 -1.39
N VAL A 235 -12.39 -5.90 -1.74
CA VAL A 235 -12.53 -5.44 -3.13
C VAL A 235 -11.75 -4.16 -3.30
N PHE A 236 -10.79 -4.17 -4.20
CA PHE A 236 -9.87 -3.04 -4.38
C PHE A 236 -9.48 -2.87 -5.84
N CYS A 237 -8.90 -1.72 -6.16
CA CYS A 237 -8.32 -1.46 -7.47
C CYS A 237 -6.92 -2.08 -7.56
N PHE A 238 -6.66 -2.89 -8.58
CA PHE A 238 -5.34 -3.52 -8.76
C PHE A 238 -4.21 -2.48 -8.88
N LYS A 239 -4.45 -1.30 -9.48
CA LYS A 239 -3.40 -0.30 -9.74
C LYS A 239 -3.08 0.62 -8.56
N CYS A 240 -4.06 0.95 -7.72
CA CYS A 240 -3.86 1.93 -6.63
C CYS A 240 -4.09 1.37 -5.23
N HIS A 241 -4.51 0.11 -5.10
CA HIS A 241 -4.74 -0.57 -3.81
C HIS A 241 -5.81 0.04 -2.92
N GLN A 242 -6.51 1.05 -3.42
CA GLN A 242 -7.62 1.67 -2.71
C GLN A 242 -8.92 0.94 -3.03
N MET A 243 -9.91 1.16 -2.16
CA MET A 243 -11.29 0.73 -2.41
C MET A 243 -11.70 1.17 -3.81
N TYR A 244 -12.15 0.21 -4.62
CA TYR A 244 -12.50 0.48 -6.01
C TYR A 244 -13.75 1.35 -6.06
N GLN A 245 -13.61 2.60 -6.51
CA GLN A 245 -14.71 3.54 -6.67
C GLN A 245 -14.82 3.92 -8.15
N THR A 246 -15.94 3.57 -8.78
CA THR A 246 -16.31 4.11 -10.10
C THR A 246 -17.22 5.31 -9.90
N PRO A 247 -17.16 6.36 -10.76
CA PRO A 247 -16.39 6.47 -12.01
C PRO A 247 -14.99 7.11 -11.84
N THR A 248 -14.49 7.27 -10.62
CA THR A 248 -13.30 8.09 -10.34
C THR A 248 -11.99 7.36 -10.69
N ASP A 249 -11.07 8.05 -11.36
CA ASP A 249 -9.76 7.49 -11.68
C ASP A 249 -8.83 7.41 -10.45
N CYS A 250 -7.81 6.54 -10.51
CA CYS A 250 -6.88 6.36 -9.41
C CYS A 250 -6.16 7.66 -9.00
N ALA A 251 -5.90 8.58 -9.94
CA ALA A 251 -5.22 9.82 -9.63
C ALA A 251 -6.09 10.75 -8.79
N THR A 252 -7.39 10.83 -9.10
CA THR A 252 -8.35 11.62 -8.33
C THR A 252 -8.59 11.00 -6.95
N ILE A 253 -8.73 9.67 -6.86
CA ILE A 253 -8.86 8.98 -5.56
C ILE A 253 -7.66 9.28 -4.66
N ARG A 254 -6.42 9.18 -5.19
CA ARG A 254 -5.22 9.51 -4.40
C ARG A 254 -5.21 10.95 -3.90
N LYS A 255 -5.50 11.92 -4.78
CA LYS A 255 -5.57 13.34 -4.39
C LYS A 255 -6.66 13.59 -3.33
N TRP A 256 -7.79 12.91 -3.45
CA TRP A 256 -8.88 13.01 -2.49
C TRP A 256 -8.48 12.45 -1.13
N LEU A 257 -7.89 11.25 -1.08
CA LEU A 257 -7.39 10.64 0.15
C LEU A 257 -6.32 11.50 0.84
N THR A 258 -5.40 12.10 0.07
CA THR A 258 -4.42 13.05 0.62
C THR A 258 -5.11 14.25 1.27
N LYS A 259 -6.09 14.86 0.59
CA LYS A 259 -6.86 15.97 1.17
C LYS A 259 -7.65 15.55 2.41
N CYS A 260 -8.21 14.35 2.43
CA CYS A 260 -8.91 13.81 3.61
C CYS A 260 -7.96 13.64 4.80
N ALA A 261 -6.74 13.16 4.55
CA ALA A 261 -5.71 13.05 5.59
C ALA A 261 -5.32 14.43 6.14
N ASP A 262 -5.11 15.42 5.27
CA ASP A 262 -4.76 16.79 5.67
C ASP A 262 -5.89 17.49 6.44
N ASN A 263 -7.13 17.29 6.00
CA ASN A 263 -8.31 17.89 6.61
C ASN A 263 -8.84 17.12 7.83
N SER A 264 -8.28 15.95 8.14
CA SER A 264 -8.75 15.10 9.25
C SER A 264 -8.69 15.81 10.60
N GLY A 265 -7.68 16.68 10.81
CA GLY A 265 -7.59 17.52 12.00
C GLY A 265 -8.72 18.54 12.10
N THR A 266 -9.08 19.19 10.98
CA THR A 266 -10.19 20.14 10.91
C THR A 266 -11.54 19.44 11.06
N ALA A 267 -11.72 18.28 10.43
CA ALA A 267 -12.93 17.47 10.55
C ALA A 267 -13.15 16.98 12.00
N ASN A 268 -12.09 16.50 12.66
CA ASN A 268 -12.14 16.09 14.05
C ASN A 268 -12.39 17.27 15.02
N TYR A 269 -11.85 18.46 14.71
CA TYR A 269 -12.14 19.66 15.48
C TYR A 269 -13.60 20.09 15.34
N ILE A 270 -14.15 20.09 14.12
CA ILE A 270 -15.54 20.43 13.87
C ILE A 270 -16.47 19.44 14.59
N SER A 271 -16.25 18.13 14.45
CA SER A 271 -17.08 17.13 15.11
C SER A 271 -17.00 17.17 16.65
N ALA A 272 -15.85 17.57 17.22
CA ALA A 272 -15.70 17.74 18.66
C ALA A 272 -16.34 19.04 19.21
N HIS A 273 -16.53 20.06 18.36
CA HIS A 273 -16.96 21.40 18.78
C HIS A 273 -18.29 21.88 18.18
N THR A 274 -18.93 21.10 17.32
CA THR A 274 -20.31 21.31 16.88
C THR A 274 -21.21 20.21 17.45
N LYS A 275 -22.40 20.60 17.93
CA LYS A 275 -23.44 19.66 18.37
C LYS A 275 -24.45 19.50 17.22
N ASP A 276 -24.82 18.27 16.92
CA ASP A 276 -25.91 17.97 16.01
C ASP A 276 -27.22 18.57 16.54
N THR A 277 -27.87 19.42 15.75
CA THR A 277 -29.21 19.91 16.05
C THR A 277 -30.25 18.81 15.82
N PRO A 278 -31.26 18.65 16.69
CA PRO A 278 -32.26 17.62 16.50
C PRO A 278 -33.20 17.94 15.34
N SER A 279 -33.32 16.98 14.42
CA SER A 279 -34.43 16.75 13.50
C SER A 279 -34.97 17.93 12.68
N ALA A 280 -34.35 18.17 11.52
CA ALA A 280 -35.02 18.23 10.21
C ALA A 280 -34.02 18.68 9.15
N MET A 281 -33.89 17.90 8.06
CA MET A 281 -33.04 18.14 6.89
C MET A 281 -31.52 17.92 7.04
N CYS A 282 -31.12 16.70 7.38
CA CYS A 282 -29.89 16.13 6.84
C CYS A 282 -30.28 14.85 6.09
N VAL A 283 -30.25 14.89 4.76
CA VAL A 283 -30.28 13.68 3.95
C VAL A 283 -28.91 13.02 4.15
N GLU A 284 -28.86 11.98 4.96
CA GLU A 284 -27.64 11.20 5.19
C GLU A 284 -27.13 10.64 3.85
N ILE A 285 -25.96 11.12 3.42
CA ILE A 285 -25.10 10.32 2.54
C ILE A 285 -24.34 9.37 3.47
N ASN A 286 -24.90 8.19 3.67
CA ASN A 286 -24.23 7.11 4.40
C ASN A 286 -22.95 6.72 3.64
N ILE A 287 -21.80 7.25 4.06
CA ILE A 287 -20.48 6.71 3.72
C ILE A 287 -20.06 5.84 4.90
N CYS A 288 -20.24 4.53 4.75
CA CYS A 288 -19.72 3.54 5.69
C CYS A 288 -18.19 3.65 5.78
N TYR A 289 -17.69 4.24 6.86
CA TYR A 289 -16.34 3.96 7.36
C TYR A 289 -16.43 2.74 8.26
N SER A 290 -16.05 1.57 7.73
CA SER A 290 -15.68 0.42 8.56
C SER A 290 -14.28 0.67 9.12
N SER A 291 -14.22 1.30 10.30
CA SER A 291 -13.02 1.29 11.14
C SER A 291 -12.98 -0.05 11.88
N SER A 292 -12.09 -0.95 11.46
CA SER A 292 -11.80 -2.20 12.17
C SER A 292 -11.02 -1.87 13.46
N GLY A 293 -11.60 -2.24 14.60
CA GLY A 293 -10.88 -2.44 15.86
C GLY A 293 -10.55 -3.91 16.07
#